data_AF-A0A2E0KNJ7-F1
#
_entry.id   AF-A0A2E0KNJ7-F1
#
_cell.length_a   1.000
_cell.length_b   1.000
_cell.length_c   1.000
_cell.angle_alpha   90.00
_cell.angle_beta   90.00
_cell.angle_gamma   90.00
#
_symmetry.space_group_name_H-M   'P 1'
#
loop_
_entity.id
_entity.type
_entity.pdbx_description
1 polymer ?
#
loop_
_entity_poly.entity_id
_entity_poly.type
_entity_poly.pdbx_seq_one_letter_code
_entity_poly.pdbx_strand_id
1 'polypeptide(L)'
;MVDLASPILGGFQDSLEAAFGSDWGWVAGHAIVLSIAALFVLMVRNRHHIMTESGFGRSDMADAVVVVALTGVQYVIYTNSLDFPTTTSLVLGILGALSLRWMVLVLE
;
A
#
# COMPACT_ATOMS: atom_id res chain seq x y z
N MET A 1 23.48 11.09 2.67
CA MET A 1 23.29 9.69 3.13
C MET A 1 22.60 8.94 2.00
N VAL A 2 22.63 7.60 1.96
CA VAL A 2 21.86 6.85 0.95
C VAL A 2 20.38 7.15 1.15
N ASP A 3 19.64 7.47 0.09
CA ASP A 3 18.23 7.82 0.18
C ASP A 3 17.35 6.80 -0.56
N LEU A 4 16.91 5.79 0.18
CA LEU A 4 15.93 4.81 -0.28
C LEU A 4 14.51 5.12 0.23
N ALA A 5 14.40 5.97 1.25
CA ALA A 5 13.16 6.27 1.91
C ALA A 5 12.32 7.28 1.14
N SER A 6 12.90 8.35 0.59
CA SER A 6 12.15 9.40 -0.11
C SER A 6 11.37 8.89 -1.33
N PRO A 7 11.92 8.01 -2.20
CA PRO A 7 11.16 7.48 -3.34
C PRO A 7 9.99 6.57 -2.94
N ILE A 8 10.06 5.92 -1.76
CA ILE A 8 9.07 4.94 -1.31
C ILE A 8 8.01 5.60 -0.41
N LEU A 9 8.46 6.44 0.52
CA LEU A 9 7.63 7.10 1.53
C LEU A 9 7.14 8.48 1.06
N GLY A 10 7.78 9.09 0.06
CA GLY A 10 7.40 10.40 -0.48
C GLY A 10 7.32 11.46 0.63
N GLY A 11 6.24 12.25 0.63
CA GLY A 11 6.03 13.31 1.62
C GLY A 11 5.92 12.84 3.08
N PHE A 12 5.77 11.52 3.32
CA PHE A 12 5.89 11.00 4.68
C PHE A 12 7.34 11.05 5.18
N GLN A 13 8.33 10.87 4.30
CA GLN A 13 9.75 11.06 4.66
C GLN A 13 10.01 12.51 5.09
N ASP A 14 9.48 13.49 4.35
CA ASP A 14 9.58 14.91 4.70
C ASP A 14 8.98 15.19 6.10
N SER A 15 7.88 14.52 6.41
CA SER A 15 7.22 14.62 7.72
C SER A 15 8.08 14.04 8.85
N LEU A 16 8.79 12.94 8.60
CA LEU A 16 9.71 12.34 9.57
C LEU A 16 10.92 13.24 9.82
N GLU A 17 11.51 13.81 8.77
CA GLU A 17 12.63 14.75 8.89
C GLU A 17 12.23 16.04 9.60
N ALA A 18 11.04 16.56 9.33
CA ALA A 18 10.49 17.72 10.03
C ALA A 18 10.26 17.46 11.53
N ALA A 19 9.82 16.24 11.90
CA ALA A 19 9.50 15.90 13.28
C ALA A 19 10.73 15.53 14.13
N PHE A 20 11.67 14.78 13.55
CA PHE A 20 12.80 14.19 14.28
C PHE A 20 14.17 14.81 13.94
N GLY A 21 14.21 15.71 12.96
CA GLY A 21 15.44 16.25 12.38
C GLY A 21 16.02 15.34 11.30
N SER A 22 17.01 15.84 10.56
CA SER A 22 17.60 15.14 9.41
C SER A 22 18.14 13.75 9.75
N ASP A 23 18.86 13.62 10.87
CA ASP A 23 19.57 12.38 11.19
C ASP A 23 18.60 11.28 11.66
N TRP A 24 17.72 11.61 12.62
CA TRP A 24 16.75 10.66 13.14
C TRP A 24 15.58 10.42 12.19
N GLY A 25 15.18 11.42 11.40
CA GLY A 25 14.19 11.25 10.33
C GLY A 25 14.70 10.33 9.22
N TRP A 26 15.99 10.44 8.85
CA TRP A 26 16.62 9.49 7.93
C TRP A 26 16.62 8.07 8.49
N VAL A 27 17.02 7.88 9.76
CA VAL A 27 17.03 6.56 10.43
C VAL A 27 15.62 5.96 10.47
N ALA A 28 14.62 6.75 10.87
CA ALA A 28 13.23 6.30 10.95
C ALA A 28 12.71 5.86 9.58
N GLY A 29 12.91 6.68 8.54
CA GLY A 29 12.49 6.37 7.18
C GLY A 29 13.07 5.04 6.67
N HIS A 30 14.38 4.85 6.84
CA HIS A 30 15.04 3.63 6.39
C HIS A 30 14.65 2.40 7.22
N ALA A 31 14.41 2.56 8.52
CA ALA A 31 13.90 1.47 9.35
C ALA A 31 12.50 1.02 8.90
N ILE A 32 11.63 1.95 8.48
CA ILE A 32 10.30 1.63 7.94
C ILE A 32 10.43 0.88 6.61
N VAL A 33 11.26 1.36 5.68
CA VAL A 33 11.50 0.68 4.40
C VAL A 33 12.07 -0.72 4.61
N LEU A 34 13.06 -0.88 5.52
CA LEU A 34 13.63 -2.18 5.87
C LEU A 34 12.58 -3.11 6.49
N SER A 35 11.69 -2.58 7.33
CA SER A 35 10.60 -3.35 7.93
C SER A 35 9.61 -3.83 6.87
N ILE A 36 9.23 -2.98 5.91
CA ILE A 36 8.38 -3.36 4.77
C ILE A 36 9.03 -4.49 3.96
N ALA A 37 10.32 -4.35 3.62
CA ALA A 37 11.05 -5.38 2.88
C ALA A 37 11.14 -6.70 3.66
N ALA A 38 11.42 -6.64 4.96
CA ALA A 38 11.47 -7.82 5.83
C ALA A 38 10.11 -8.52 5.90
N LEU A 39 9.02 -7.77 6.05
CA LEU A 39 7.66 -8.31 6.04
C LEU A 39 7.33 -8.98 4.71
N PHE A 40 7.73 -8.39 3.59
CA PHE A 40 7.54 -8.99 2.27
C PHE A 40 8.31 -10.31 2.13
N VAL A 41 9.56 -10.35 2.58
CA VAL A 41 10.36 -11.59 2.61
C VAL A 41 9.70 -12.64 3.49
N LEU A 42 9.22 -12.27 4.69
CA LEU A 42 8.51 -13.18 5.59
C LEU A 42 7.22 -13.71 4.97
N MET A 43 6.46 -12.86 4.29
CA MET A 43 5.24 -13.24 3.57
C MET A 43 5.55 -14.26 2.47
N VAL A 44 6.58 -14.04 1.65
CA VAL A 44 6.96 -14.97 0.57
C VAL A 44 7.51 -16.30 1.11
N ARG A 45 8.34 -16.25 2.17
CA ARG A 45 8.91 -17.45 2.80
C ARG A 45 7.84 -18.29 3.48
N ASN A 46 6.89 -17.65 4.15
CA ASN A 46 5.82 -18.33 4.89
C ASN A 46 4.51 -18.43 4.10
N ARG A 47 4.53 -18.15 2.78
CA ARG A 47 3.31 -18.08 1.95
C ARG A 47 2.43 -19.32 2.06
N HIS A 48 3.03 -20.50 2.16
CA HIS A 48 2.27 -21.74 2.25
C HIS A 48 1.54 -21.84 3.59
N HIS A 49 2.24 -21.55 4.68
CA HIS A 49 1.67 -21.52 6.03
C HIS A 49 0.59 -20.44 6.16
N ILE A 50 0.80 -19.26 5.58
CA ILE A 50 -0.22 -18.20 5.54
C ILE A 50 -1.46 -18.72 4.79
N MET A 51 -1.32 -19.26 3.58
CA MET A 51 -2.45 -19.76 2.79
C MET A 51 -3.20 -20.92 3.46
N THR A 52 -2.54 -21.75 4.27
CA THR A 52 -3.18 -22.91 4.92
C THR A 52 -3.80 -22.58 6.27
N GLU A 53 -3.22 -21.64 7.03
CA GLU A 53 -3.62 -21.38 8.43
C GLU A 53 -4.31 -20.03 8.62
N SER A 54 -4.23 -19.09 7.69
CA SER A 54 -4.82 -17.75 7.89
C SER A 54 -6.32 -17.69 7.61
N GLY A 55 -6.92 -18.77 7.10
CA GLY A 55 -8.30 -18.77 6.59
C GLY A 55 -8.49 -17.99 5.28
N PHE A 56 -7.42 -17.44 4.68
CA PHE A 56 -7.45 -16.79 3.37
C PHE A 56 -7.02 -17.79 2.30
N GLY A 57 -7.98 -18.21 1.49
CA GLY A 57 -7.74 -19.09 0.36
C GLY A 57 -7.02 -18.39 -0.79
N ARG A 58 -6.70 -19.17 -1.82
CA ARG A 58 -6.08 -18.66 -3.05
C ARG A 58 -6.99 -17.65 -3.78
N SER A 59 -8.30 -17.84 -3.72
CA SER A 59 -9.31 -16.91 -4.26
C SER A 59 -9.26 -15.57 -3.53
N ASP A 60 -9.17 -15.58 -2.19
CA ASP A 60 -9.15 -14.35 -1.39
C ASP A 60 -7.87 -13.54 -1.64
N MET A 61 -6.73 -14.22 -1.81
CA MET A 61 -5.48 -13.55 -2.19
C MET A 61 -5.56 -12.95 -3.60
N ALA A 62 -6.17 -13.64 -4.56
CA ALA A 62 -6.34 -13.12 -5.91
C ALA A 62 -7.25 -11.88 -5.91
N ASP A 63 -8.34 -11.94 -5.15
CA ASP A 63 -9.28 -10.84 -4.96
C ASP A 63 -8.60 -9.63 -4.27
N ALA A 64 -7.79 -9.86 -3.24
CA ALA A 64 -7.00 -8.79 -2.62
C ALA A 64 -6.04 -8.12 -3.62
N VAL A 65 -5.38 -8.89 -4.50
CA VAL A 65 -4.53 -8.35 -5.58
C VAL A 65 -5.34 -7.52 -6.55
N VAL A 66 -6.54 -7.97 -6.92
CA VAL A 66 -7.46 -7.23 -7.81
C VAL A 66 -7.90 -5.91 -7.18
N VAL A 67 -8.27 -5.91 -5.89
CA VAL A 67 -8.63 -4.67 -5.16
C VAL A 67 -7.47 -3.68 -5.12
N VAL A 68 -6.25 -4.14 -4.86
CA VAL A 68 -5.06 -3.29 -4.88
C VAL A 68 -4.80 -2.72 -6.28
N ALA A 69 -4.89 -3.55 -7.32
CA ALA A 69 -4.72 -3.10 -8.70
C ALA A 69 -5.78 -2.07 -9.11
N LEU A 70 -7.05 -2.32 -8.78
CA LEU A 70 -8.16 -1.39 -9.02
C LEU A 70 -7.99 -0.07 -8.26
N THR A 71 -7.51 -0.13 -7.02
CA THR A 71 -7.18 1.06 -6.23
C THR A 71 -6.10 1.88 -6.94
N GLY A 72 -5.04 1.23 -7.44
CA GLY A 72 -3.97 1.89 -8.18
C GLY A 72 -4.47 2.56 -9.47
N VAL A 73 -5.31 1.86 -10.24
CA VAL A 73 -5.93 2.42 -11.47
C VAL A 73 -6.79 3.65 -11.13
N GLN A 74 -7.66 3.54 -10.14
CA GLN A 74 -8.52 4.66 -9.71
C GLN A 74 -7.70 5.84 -9.17
N TYR A 75 -6.66 5.57 -8.38
CA TYR A 75 -5.74 6.59 -7.89
C TYR A 75 -5.11 7.38 -9.03
N VAL A 76 -4.58 6.69 -10.06
CA VAL A 76 -3.99 7.34 -11.24
C VAL A 76 -5.01 8.20 -11.97
N ILE A 77 -6.25 7.74 -12.13
CA ILE A 77 -7.32 8.51 -12.77
C ILE A 77 -7.66 9.75 -11.94
N TYR A 78 -7.85 9.60 -10.63
CA TYR A 78 -8.23 10.70 -9.75
C TYR A 78 -7.15 11.77 -9.64
N THR A 79 -5.87 11.37 -9.54
CA THR A 79 -4.77 12.32 -9.49
C THR A 79 -4.47 12.96 -10.85
N ASN A 80 -4.42 12.20 -11.95
CA ASN A 80 -3.94 12.74 -13.23
C ASN A 80 -5.05 13.35 -14.10
N SER A 81 -6.29 12.85 -14.00
CA SER A 81 -7.40 13.32 -14.85
C SER A 81 -8.32 14.29 -14.12
N LEU A 82 -8.50 14.11 -12.81
CA LEU A 82 -9.41 14.92 -11.99
C LEU A 82 -8.70 15.90 -11.06
N ASP A 83 -7.36 15.88 -11.02
CA ASP A 83 -6.50 16.77 -10.24
C ASP A 83 -6.83 16.77 -8.74
N PHE A 84 -7.30 15.62 -8.23
CA PHE A 84 -7.60 15.47 -6.80
C PHE A 84 -6.31 15.35 -5.98
N PRO A 85 -6.30 15.88 -4.73
CA PRO A 85 -5.17 15.70 -3.82
C PRO A 85 -4.84 14.22 -3.62
N THR A 86 -3.54 13.90 -3.57
CA THR A 86 -3.01 12.53 -3.44
C THR A 86 -3.72 11.69 -2.37
N THR A 87 -3.89 12.24 -1.17
CA THR A 87 -4.55 11.55 -0.06
C THR A 87 -6.02 11.25 -0.36
N THR A 88 -6.74 12.22 -0.94
CA THR A 88 -8.14 12.05 -1.33
C THR A 88 -8.30 11.03 -2.45
N SER A 89 -7.44 11.10 -3.47
CA SER A 89 -7.40 10.12 -4.57
C SER A 89 -7.16 8.70 -4.06
N LEU A 90 -6.27 8.52 -3.09
CA LEU A 90 -6.00 7.21 -2.50
C LEU A 90 -7.21 6.67 -1.73
N VAL A 91 -7.82 7.49 -0.87
CA VAL A 91 -9.00 7.10 -0.09
C VAL A 91 -10.17 6.76 -1.01
N LEU A 92 -10.44 7.58 -2.02
CA LEU A 92 -11.48 7.33 -3.00
C LEU A 92 -11.20 6.06 -3.82
N GLY A 93 -9.94 5.82 -4.20
CA GLY A 93 -9.55 4.62 -4.92
C GLY A 93 -9.80 3.34 -4.11
N ILE A 94 -9.49 3.37 -2.81
CA ILE A 94 -9.75 2.23 -1.89
C ILE A 94 -11.25 1.99 -1.77
N LEU A 95 -12.02 3.04 -1.44
CA LEU A 95 -13.47 2.93 -1.25
C LEU A 95 -14.18 2.49 -2.53
N GLY A 96 -13.78 3.04 -3.68
CA GLY A 96 -14.31 2.67 -4.98
C GLY A 96 -13.98 1.24 -5.37
N ALA A 97 -12.74 0.78 -5.14
CA ALA A 97 -12.36 -0.61 -5.39
C ALA A 97 -13.16 -1.60 -4.51
N LEU A 98 -13.33 -1.28 -3.21
CA LEU A 98 -14.13 -2.11 -2.30
C LEU A 98 -15.62 -2.07 -2.66
N SER A 99 -16.14 -0.92 -3.10
CA SER A 99 -17.52 -0.79 -3.56
C SER A 99 -17.77 -1.62 -4.82
N LEU A 100 -16.87 -1.57 -5.81
CA LEU A 100 -16.96 -2.39 -7.02
C LEU A 100 -16.92 -3.89 -6.68
N ARG A 101 -16.01 -4.30 -5.80
CA ARG A 101 -15.96 -5.68 -5.29
C ARG A 101 -17.28 -6.09 -4.66
N TRP A 102 -17.84 -5.24 -3.79
CA TRP A 102 -19.13 -5.51 -3.16
C TRP A 102 -20.26 -5.66 -4.19
N MET A 103 -20.29 -4.81 -5.22
CA MET A 103 -21.27 -4.93 -6.31
C MET A 103 -21.15 -6.26 -7.06
N VAL A 104 -19.93 -6.71 -7.35
CA VAL A 104 -19.71 -8.03 -8.00
C VAL A 104 -20.24 -9.16 -7.12
N LEU A 105 -19.89 -9.17 -5.84
CA LEU A 105 -20.33 -10.21 -4.89
C LEU A 105 -21.85 -10.25 -4.66
N VAL A 106 -22.54 -9.12 -4.81
CA VAL A 106 -24.01 -9.06 -4.69
C VAL A 106 -24.72 -9.55 -5.96
N LEU A 107 -24.04 -9.50 -7.11
CA LEU A 107 -24.60 -9.89 -8.42
C LEU A 107 -24.35 -11.36 -8.78
N GLU A 108 -23.45 -12.04 -8.07
CA GLU A 108 -23.25 -13.51 -8.12
C GLU A 108 -24.27 -14.25 -7.25
#